data_AF-A0A5K3G1E4-F1
#
_entry.id   AF-A0A5K3G1E4-F1
#
_cell.length_a   1.000
_cell.length_b   1.000
_cell.length_c   1.000
_cell.angle_alpha   90.00
_cell.angle_beta   90.00
_cell.angle_gamma   90.00
#
_symmetry.space_group_name_H-M   'P 1'
#
loop_
_entity.id
_entity.type
_entity.pdbx_description
1 polymer ?
#
loop_
_entity_poly.entity_id
_entity_poly.type
_entity_poly.pdbx_seq_one_letter_code
_entity_poly.pdbx_strand_id
1 'polypeptide(L)'
;MQVLIAISAFIWLVMAEPPTDKEREEIVEFHTRILENVDPPANNMQLMTYSLELENLAEQAVQLDCANIAVNPSIHTQFQGSGIFAITENKEHQTIVSNLNEAYEQEKDYYSY
;
A
#
# COMPACT_ATOMS: atom_id res chain seq x y z
N MET A 1 28.31 -26.29 -12.20
CA MET A 1 28.43 -25.43 -10.99
C MET A 1 27.96 -24.00 -11.23
N GLN A 2 28.37 -23.32 -12.30
CA GLN A 2 27.95 -21.92 -12.55
C GLN A 2 26.43 -21.73 -12.68
N VAL A 3 25.71 -22.66 -13.32
CA VAL A 3 24.24 -22.59 -13.47
C VAL A 3 23.52 -22.68 -12.12
N LEU A 4 24.00 -23.51 -11.19
CA LEU A 4 23.41 -23.64 -9.85
C LEU A 4 23.66 -22.39 -9.00
N ILE A 5 24.83 -21.75 -9.16
CA ILE A 5 25.15 -20.47 -8.51
C ILE A 5 24.26 -19.36 -9.06
N ALA A 6 24.02 -19.32 -10.37
CA ALA A 6 23.12 -18.36 -10.99
C ALA A 6 21.66 -18.54 -10.52
N ILE A 7 21.15 -19.78 -10.49
CA ILE A 7 19.79 -20.08 -9.99
C ILE A 7 19.67 -19.72 -8.50
N SER A 8 20.68 -20.00 -7.69
CA SER A 8 20.70 -19.61 -6.27
C SER A 8 20.69 -18.09 -6.06
N ALA A 9 21.33 -17.32 -6.95
CA ALA A 9 21.31 -15.87 -6.91
C ALA A 9 19.93 -15.29 -7.30
N PHE A 10 19.20 -15.94 -8.22
CA PHE A 10 17.85 -15.53 -8.60
C PHE A 10 16.77 -15.86 -7.55
N ILE A 11 16.96 -16.88 -6.71
CA ILE A 11 16.03 -17.20 -5.61
C ILE A 11 16.08 -16.16 -4.48
N TRP A 12 17.15 -15.35 -4.41
CA TRP A 12 17.26 -14.20 -3.51
C TRP A 12 16.60 -12.92 -4.03
N LEU A 13 15.85 -12.98 -5.13
CA LEU A 13 14.89 -11.93 -5.43
C LEU A 13 13.88 -11.89 -4.28
N VAL A 14 14.07 -10.92 -3.38
CA VAL A 14 13.21 -10.63 -2.24
C VAL A 14 11.80 -10.44 -2.76
N MET A 15 10.96 -11.47 -2.60
CA MET A 15 9.52 -11.32 -2.77
C MET A 15 9.05 -10.38 -1.67
N ALA A 16 8.20 -9.42 -2.02
CA ALA A 16 7.52 -8.60 -1.01
C ALA A 16 6.68 -9.54 -0.15
N GLU A 17 6.86 -9.50 1.17
CA GLU A 17 6.01 -10.27 2.07
C GLU A 17 4.63 -9.58 2.12
N PRO A 18 3.54 -10.27 1.74
CA PRO A 18 2.21 -9.70 1.82
C PRO A 18 1.83 -9.47 3.30
N PRO A 19 0.90 -8.55 3.58
CA PRO A 19 0.38 -8.38 4.93
C PRO A 19 -0.13 -9.70 5.52
N THR A 20 0.08 -9.90 6.82
CA THR A 20 -0.56 -10.97 7.60
C THR A 20 -2.04 -10.68 7.80
N ASP A 21 -2.85 -11.68 8.17
CA ASP A 21 -4.29 -11.47 8.43
C ASP A 21 -4.55 -10.40 9.51
N LYS A 22 -3.69 -10.35 10.54
CA LYS A 22 -3.74 -9.33 11.58
C LYS A 22 -3.44 -7.94 11.03
N GLU A 23 -2.44 -7.81 10.17
CA GLU A 23 -2.13 -6.53 9.52
C GLU A 23 -3.24 -6.09 8.56
N ARG A 24 -3.88 -7.01 7.85
CA ARG A 24 -5.07 -6.70 7.01
C ARG A 24 -6.21 -6.14 7.85
N GLU A 25 -6.47 -6.73 9.01
CA GLU A 25 -7.48 -6.23 9.97
C GLU A 25 -7.10 -4.84 10.50
N GLU A 26 -5.84 -4.67 10.91
CA GLU A 26 -5.31 -3.40 11.43
C GLU A 26 -5.37 -2.27 10.38
N ILE A 27 -5.13 -2.57 9.09
CA ILE A 27 -5.29 -1.62 7.99
C ILE A 27 -6.75 -1.15 7.89
N VAL A 28 -7.73 -2.06 7.95
CA VAL A 28 -9.16 -1.71 7.87
C VAL A 28 -9.58 -0.89 9.09
N GLU A 29 -9.14 -1.28 10.29
CA GLU A 29 -9.47 -0.58 11.53
C GLU A 29 -8.91 0.86 11.51
N PHE A 30 -7.66 1.04 11.09
CA PHE A 30 -7.03 2.35 10.95
C PHE A 30 -7.85 3.27 10.03
N HIS A 31 -8.18 2.81 8.83
CA HIS A 31 -8.96 3.58 7.87
C HIS A 31 -10.38 3.88 8.36
N THR A 32 -11.02 2.91 9.03
CA THR A 32 -12.35 3.09 9.63
C THR A 32 -12.33 4.21 10.68
N ARG A 33 -11.34 4.19 11.58
CA ARG A 33 -11.19 5.22 12.62
C ARG A 33 -11.03 6.61 12.03
N ILE A 34 -10.23 6.76 10.96
CA ILE A 34 -10.07 8.05 10.29
C ILE A 34 -11.39 8.50 9.68
N LEU A 35 -12.08 7.63 8.93
CA LEU A 35 -13.35 7.96 8.28
C LEU A 35 -14.45 8.35 9.26
N GLU A 36 -14.51 7.72 10.44
CA GLU A 36 -15.49 8.04 11.48
C GLU A 36 -15.26 9.40 12.14
N ASN A 37 -14.03 9.91 12.11
CA ASN A 37 -13.61 11.12 12.84
C ASN A 37 -13.21 12.27 11.91
N VAL A 38 -13.59 12.22 10.63
CA VAL A 38 -13.34 13.32 9.68
C VAL A 38 -14.04 14.61 10.13
N ASP A 39 -13.34 15.74 9.96
CA ASP A 39 -13.85 17.08 10.23
C ASP A 39 -13.61 17.95 8.99
N PRO A 40 -14.66 18.53 8.36
CA PRO A 40 -16.06 18.48 8.77
C PRO A 40 -16.69 17.08 8.66
N PRO A 41 -17.73 16.75 9.47
CA PRO A 41 -18.38 15.45 9.42
C PRO A 41 -18.99 15.15 8.05
N ALA A 42 -18.68 13.98 7.50
CA ALA A 42 -19.22 13.53 6.23
C ALA A 42 -20.58 12.83 6.41
N ASN A 43 -21.53 13.06 5.49
CA ASN A 43 -22.87 12.47 5.56
C ASN A 43 -23.03 11.17 4.76
N ASN A 44 -22.01 10.77 3.99
CA ASN A 44 -22.09 9.68 3.02
C ASN A 44 -20.80 8.83 2.96
N MET A 45 -19.97 8.83 4.01
CA MET A 45 -18.81 7.93 4.07
C MET A 45 -19.23 6.48 4.17
N GLN A 46 -18.60 5.65 3.34
CA GLN A 46 -18.84 4.22 3.27
C GLN A 46 -17.77 3.48 4.08
N LEU A 47 -18.17 2.41 4.73
CA LEU A 47 -17.23 1.54 5.43
C LEU A 47 -16.33 0.83 4.41
N MET A 48 -15.02 0.85 4.67
CA MET A 48 -14.05 0.13 3.85
C MET A 48 -13.96 -1.33 4.27
N THR A 49 -13.77 -2.21 3.29
CA THR A 49 -13.47 -3.64 3.51
C THR A 49 -12.16 -3.98 2.82
N TYR A 50 -11.40 -4.92 3.39
CA TYR A 50 -10.18 -5.40 2.77
C TYR A 50 -10.47 -6.14 1.45
N SER A 51 -9.68 -5.89 0.41
CA SER A 51 -9.79 -6.58 -0.88
C SER A 51 -8.46 -7.22 -1.25
N LEU A 52 -8.44 -8.55 -1.34
CA LEU A 52 -7.27 -9.29 -1.83
C LEU A 52 -6.96 -8.97 -3.30
N GLU A 53 -7.94 -8.55 -4.08
CA GLU A 53 -7.71 -8.08 -5.45
C GLU A 53 -6.92 -6.77 -5.45
N LEU A 54 -7.26 -5.83 -4.56
CA LEU A 54 -6.50 -4.58 -4.41
C LEU A 54 -5.12 -4.80 -3.79
N GLU A 55 -4.97 -5.78 -2.88
CA GLU A 55 -3.65 -6.19 -2.36
C GLU A 55 -2.73 -6.68 -3.50
N ASN A 56 -3.23 -7.56 -4.37
CA ASN A 56 -2.48 -8.06 -5.52
C ASN A 56 -2.14 -6.95 -6.53
N LEU A 57 -3.00 -5.95 -6.68
CA LEU A 57 -2.70 -4.77 -7.50
C LEU A 57 -1.63 -3.90 -6.82
N ALA A 58 -1.71 -3.69 -5.51
CA ALA A 58 -0.69 -2.96 -4.77
C ALA A 58 0.70 -3.62 -4.89
N GLU A 59 0.77 -4.96 -4.83
CA GLU A 59 2.02 -5.70 -5.07
C GLU A 59 2.57 -5.42 -6.47
N GLN A 60 1.72 -5.50 -7.51
CA GLN A 60 2.13 -5.20 -8.89
C GLN A 60 2.57 -3.73 -9.06
N ALA A 61 1.90 -2.79 -8.39
CA ALA A 61 2.28 -1.37 -8.43
C ALA A 61 3.68 -1.17 -7.82
N VAL A 62 3.96 -1.78 -6.67
CA VAL A 62 5.28 -1.71 -6.03
C VAL A 62 6.35 -2.37 -6.91
N GLN A 63 6.05 -3.48 -7.58
CA GLN A 63 7.00 -4.11 -8.52
C GLN A 63 7.37 -3.18 -9.69
N LEU A 64 6.39 -2.47 -10.27
CA LEU A 64 6.62 -1.48 -11.32
C LEU A 64 7.45 -0.30 -10.80
N ASP A 65 7.11 0.21 -9.63
CA ASP A 65 7.81 1.33 -9.01
C ASP A 65 9.28 0.99 -8.69
N CYS A 66 9.54 -0.21 -8.15
CA CYS A 66 10.89 -0.72 -7.93
C CYS A 66 11.68 -0.92 -9.23
N ALA A 67 11.00 -1.10 -10.36
CA ALA A 67 11.59 -1.15 -11.70
C ALA A 67 11.77 0.25 -12.33
N ASN A 68 11.48 1.34 -11.60
CA ASN A 68 11.45 2.71 -12.09
C ASN A 68 10.43 2.94 -13.23
N ILE A 69 9.31 2.20 -13.20
CA ILE A 69 8.22 2.32 -14.16
C ILE A 69 7.04 2.98 -13.47
N ALA A 70 6.71 4.20 -13.89
CA ALA A 70 5.55 4.91 -13.36
C ALA A 70 4.24 4.17 -13.69
N VAL A 71 3.38 3.97 -12.70
CA VAL A 71 2.06 3.38 -12.92
C VAL A 71 1.18 4.38 -13.68
N ASN A 72 0.74 3.98 -14.88
CA ASN A 72 -0.18 4.76 -15.69
C ASN A 72 -1.44 3.94 -15.99
N PRO A 73 -2.62 4.27 -15.41
CA PRO A 73 -3.86 3.53 -15.64
C PRO A 73 -4.37 3.52 -17.09
N SER A 74 -3.85 4.38 -17.97
CA SER A 74 -4.16 4.33 -19.41
C SER A 74 -3.36 3.26 -20.15
N ILE A 75 -2.22 2.83 -19.61
CA ILE A 75 -1.32 1.81 -20.17
C ILE A 75 -1.48 0.50 -19.40
N HIS A 76 -1.42 0.59 -18.07
CA HIS A 76 -1.62 -0.48 -17.12
C HIS A 76 -3.10 -0.50 -16.71
N THR A 77 -3.96 -1.02 -17.60
CA THR A 77 -5.42 -0.91 -17.46
C THR A 77 -5.98 -1.62 -16.24
N GLN A 78 -5.24 -2.54 -15.62
CA GLN A 78 -5.64 -3.22 -14.39
C GLN A 78 -5.76 -2.27 -13.18
N PHE A 79 -5.17 -1.08 -13.25
CA PHE A 79 -5.30 -0.05 -12.20
C PHE A 79 -6.44 0.95 -12.46
N GLN A 80 -7.22 0.77 -13.52
CA GLN A 80 -8.33 1.68 -13.83
C GLN A 80 -9.40 1.62 -12.75
N GLY A 81 -9.79 2.80 -12.25
CA GLY A 81 -10.79 2.93 -11.19
C GLY A 81 -10.23 2.72 -9.77
N SER A 82 -8.94 2.44 -9.62
CA SER A 82 -8.27 2.30 -8.33
C SER A 82 -7.38 3.51 -8.05
N GLY A 83 -7.40 4.00 -6.81
CA GLY A 83 -6.38 4.91 -6.29
C GLY A 83 -5.16 4.11 -5.83
N ILE A 84 -3.97 4.70 -5.94
CA ILE A 84 -2.73 4.13 -5.41
C ILE A 84 -2.13 5.14 -4.44
N PHE A 85 -1.83 4.66 -3.24
CA PHE A 85 -1.10 5.40 -2.23
C PHE A 85 0.14 4.58 -1.86
N ALA A 86 1.31 5.20 -1.93
CA ALA A 86 2.59 4.52 -1.73
C ALA A 86 3.46 5.33 -0.76
N ILE A 87 4.02 4.64 0.23
CA ILE A 87 4.98 5.20 1.19
C ILE A 87 6.30 4.48 0.98
N THR A 88 7.39 5.24 0.87
CA THR A 88 8.75 4.70 0.74
C THR A 88 9.60 5.20 1.91
N GLU A 89 9.84 4.32 2.90
CA GLU A 89 10.66 4.65 4.08
C GLU A 89 11.69 3.55 4.39
N ASN A 90 12.77 3.91 5.09
CA ASN A 90 13.77 2.97 5.56
C ASN A 90 13.24 2.23 6.80
N LYS A 91 12.82 0.99 6.56
CA LYS A 91 12.11 0.00 7.42
C LYS A 91 12.64 -0.33 8.82
N GLU A 92 13.55 0.42 9.45
CA GLU A 92 13.99 0.05 10.80
C GLU A 92 12.89 0.37 11.85
N HIS A 93 12.08 -0.66 12.16
CA HIS A 93 11.18 -0.80 13.32
C HIS A 93 9.76 -0.21 13.25
N GLN A 94 9.22 0.13 12.08
CA GLN A 94 7.82 0.59 11.96
C GLN A 94 6.85 -0.52 11.53
N THR A 95 5.61 -0.46 12.03
CA THR A 95 4.48 -1.29 11.57
C THR A 95 3.77 -0.64 10.39
N ILE A 96 2.96 -1.40 9.63
CA ILE A 96 2.16 -0.84 8.52
C ILE A 96 1.27 0.31 9.01
N VAL A 97 0.58 0.15 10.15
CA VAL A 97 -0.27 1.19 10.73
C VAL A 97 0.52 2.43 11.16
N SER A 98 1.74 2.26 11.68
CA SER A 98 2.60 3.40 12.03
C SER A 98 2.89 4.26 10.79
N ASN A 99 3.22 3.62 9.67
CA ASN A 99 3.52 4.33 8.42
C ASN A 99 2.28 5.02 7.86
N LEU A 100 1.13 4.33 7.87
CA LEU A 100 -0.14 4.92 7.44
C LEU A 100 -0.52 6.14 8.31
N ASN A 101 -0.34 6.05 9.63
CA ASN A 101 -0.64 7.14 10.54
C ASN A 101 0.29 8.34 10.33
N GLU A 102 1.59 8.09 10.20
CA GLU A 102 2.58 9.14 9.94
C GLU A 102 2.26 9.89 8.65
N ALA A 103 1.99 9.17 7.56
CA ALA A 103 1.66 9.80 6.30
C ALA A 103 0.32 10.57 6.35
N TYR A 104 -0.70 10.04 7.04
CA TYR A 104 -1.96 10.75 7.24
C TYR A 104 -1.78 12.06 8.01
N GLU A 105 -1.06 12.04 9.14
CA GLU A 105 -0.81 13.24 9.94
C GLU A 105 0.03 14.27 9.18
N GLN A 106 1.02 13.82 8.39
CA GLN A 106 1.78 14.70 7.51
C GLN A 106 0.91 15.36 6.44
N GLU A 107 0.03 14.60 5.78
CA GLU A 107 -0.76 15.12 4.67
C GLU A 107 -1.94 15.99 5.11
N LYS A 108 -2.58 15.66 6.24
CA LYS A 108 -3.80 16.33 6.72
C LYS A 108 -3.64 17.85 6.83
N ASP A 109 -2.50 18.32 7.32
CA ASP A 109 -2.24 19.74 7.56
C ASP A 109 -2.12 20.57 6.26
N TYR A 110 -1.93 19.93 5.10
CA TYR A 110 -1.87 20.62 3.81
C TYR A 110 -3.25 20.95 3.22
N TYR A 111 -4.32 20.40 3.78
CA TYR A 111 -5.68 20.61 3.28
C TYR A 111 -6.49 21.47 4.24
N SER A 112 -6.98 22.61 3.76
CA SER A 112 -7.96 23.44 4.47
C SER A 112 -9.36 23.07 4.01
N TYR A 113 -10.11 22.39 4.88
CA TYR A 113 -11.51 22.01 4.66
C TYR A 113 -12.47 23.02 5.29
#